data_AF-A0A420XSF7-F1
#
_entry.id   AF-A0A420XSF7-F1
#
_cell.length_a   1.000
_cell.length_b   1.000
_cell.length_c   1.000
_cell.angle_alpha   90.00
_cell.angle_beta   90.00
_cell.angle_gamma   90.00
#
_symmetry.space_group_name_H-M   'P 1'
#
loop_
_entity.id
_entity.type
_entity.pdbx_description
1 polymer ?
#
loop_
_entity_poly.entity_id
_entity_poly.type
_entity_poly.pdbx_seq_one_letter_code
_entity_poly.pdbx_strand_id
1 'polypeptide(L)'
;MATSEFGRVAEDGTVYVRVGDDERAVGSYPGATPEEALAYFSRKYDALAAEVSLLEQRVRKAEVPAKDVASSVERLRTSVSTANAVGDLAGLGTRLDALAATAAEKQVEADAAKAQAREAARVDKERIVAESESLATSTAWKATGDRFRALLEEWKKAPRLDRRTDDELWKRFSAARSAFDKVRRQHFATLDAERGEAKARKEELVRQAEELSGSTEWGPTAGAYRDLMSRWKAAGRAGRDDEESLWQRFRAAQDAFFAARNAVFDERDSDQKVNLEQKEALAAEAEALLPITDHKAARRALRGIAERWESVGHVPRGDRDRVEGRLRRVEDAVRDAEQDEWRRTNPEARARAEAAVSMLQQAISQLETKAEKARAAGKERELADAEASLEARRSWLAEAERALAEFTR
;
A
#
# COMPACT_ATOMS: atom_id res chain seq x y z
N MET A 1 98.14 -33.75 24.50
CA MET A 1 99.10 -33.74 23.37
C MET A 1 98.80 -32.66 22.31
N ALA A 2 97.63 -32.01 22.30
CA ALA A 2 97.33 -30.90 21.37
C ALA A 2 97.69 -29.48 21.90
N THR A 3 98.12 -29.37 23.16
CA THR A 3 98.33 -28.10 23.85
C THR A 3 99.56 -27.31 23.39
N SER A 4 100.58 -28.00 22.83
CA SER A 4 101.79 -27.35 22.31
C SER A 4 101.65 -26.83 20.88
N GLU A 5 100.55 -27.17 20.18
CA GLU A 5 100.30 -26.73 18.80
C GLU A 5 99.75 -25.30 18.75
N PHE A 6 98.93 -24.94 19.74
CA PHE A 6 98.25 -23.64 19.83
C PHE A 6 98.84 -22.71 20.89
N GLY A 7 99.84 -23.15 21.66
CA GLY A 7 100.50 -22.27 22.62
C GLY A 7 101.89 -22.72 23.04
N ARG A 8 102.69 -21.73 23.45
CA ARG A 8 104.05 -21.92 23.96
C ARG A 8 104.25 -21.12 25.24
N VAL A 9 105.17 -21.58 26.08
CA VAL A 9 105.58 -20.88 27.31
C VAL A 9 107.02 -20.41 27.12
N ALA A 10 107.27 -19.12 27.32
CA ALA A 10 108.61 -18.55 27.30
C ALA A 10 109.36 -18.85 28.60
N GLU A 11 110.69 -18.70 28.59
CA GLU A 11 111.55 -19.01 29.75
C GLU A 11 111.25 -18.16 30.99
N ASP A 12 110.61 -17.01 30.82
CA ASP A 12 110.12 -16.11 31.88
C ASP A 12 108.75 -16.53 32.47
N GLY A 13 108.17 -17.64 32.00
CA GLY A 13 106.86 -18.14 32.41
C GLY A 13 105.68 -17.47 31.70
N THR A 14 105.92 -16.62 30.69
CA THR A 14 104.86 -16.01 29.87
C THR A 14 104.29 -17.00 28.87
N VAL A 15 102.97 -17.17 28.87
CA VAL A 15 102.24 -18.05 27.96
C VAL A 15 101.75 -17.26 26.75
N TYR A 16 102.01 -17.79 25.56
CA TYR A 16 101.56 -17.26 24.28
C TYR A 16 100.58 -18.22 23.64
N VAL A 17 99.54 -17.69 23.00
CA VAL A 17 98.63 -18.43 22.12
C VAL A 17 98.94 -18.07 20.67
N ARG A 18 98.91 -19.07 19.79
CA ARG A 18 98.99 -18.89 18.35
C ARG A 18 97.58 -18.73 17.78
N VAL A 19 97.33 -17.63 17.07
CA VAL A 19 96.06 -17.36 16.38
C VAL A 19 96.37 -17.11 14.92
N GLY A 20 96.20 -18.13 14.07
CA GLY A 20 96.67 -18.09 12.69
C GLY A 20 98.20 -18.01 12.61
N ASP A 21 98.72 -16.96 11.99
CA ASP A 21 100.16 -16.70 11.85
C ASP A 21 100.72 -15.78 12.94
N ASP A 22 99.87 -15.23 13.81
CA ASP A 22 100.26 -14.31 14.88
C ASP A 22 100.32 -15.01 16.24
N GLU A 23 101.19 -14.51 17.13
CA GLU A 23 101.28 -14.93 18.52
C GLU A 23 100.84 -13.81 19.48
N ARG A 24 100.06 -14.16 20.49
CA ARG A 24 99.58 -13.23 21.51
C ARG A 24 99.90 -13.73 22.91
N ALA A 25 100.49 -12.88 23.74
CA ALA A 25 100.66 -13.17 25.16
C ALA A 25 99.29 -13.21 25.86
N VAL A 26 98.98 -14.32 26.54
CA VAL A 26 97.69 -14.52 27.24
C VAL A 26 97.82 -14.42 28.77
N GLY A 27 99.05 -14.37 29.28
CA GLY A 27 99.34 -14.17 30.69
C GLY A 27 100.62 -14.88 31.11
N SER A 28 101.00 -14.74 32.38
CA SER A 28 102.12 -15.47 32.99
C SER A 28 101.60 -16.34 34.11
N TYR A 29 102.20 -17.53 34.31
CA TYR A 29 101.88 -18.42 35.41
C TYR A 29 103.18 -18.83 36.15
N PRO A 30 103.70 -17.95 37.02
CA PRO A 30 105.01 -18.15 37.65
C PRO A 30 105.02 -19.34 38.60
N GLY A 31 106.13 -20.10 38.61
CA GLY A 31 106.37 -21.17 39.58
C GLY A 31 105.71 -22.52 39.26
N ALA A 32 105.11 -22.68 38.07
CA ALA A 32 104.60 -23.96 37.59
C ALA A 32 105.37 -24.46 36.37
N THR A 33 105.19 -25.74 36.03
CA THR A 33 105.77 -26.29 34.80
C THR A 33 105.07 -25.72 33.56
N PRO A 34 105.76 -25.65 32.40
CA PRO A 34 105.13 -25.23 31.14
C PRO A 34 103.84 -26.00 30.81
N GLU A 35 103.77 -27.27 31.16
CA GLU A 35 102.59 -28.12 30.97
C GLU A 35 101.41 -27.69 31.85
N GLU A 36 101.65 -27.36 33.12
CA GLU A 36 100.63 -26.88 34.05
C GLU A 36 100.10 -25.50 33.64
N ALA A 37 100.99 -24.60 33.20
CA ALA A 37 100.63 -23.28 32.70
C ALA A 37 99.73 -23.40 31.46
N LEU A 38 100.12 -24.21 30.46
CA LEU A 38 99.30 -24.46 29.28
C LEU A 38 97.95 -25.10 29.64
N ALA A 39 97.93 -26.08 30.56
CA ALA A 39 96.69 -26.71 30.99
C ALA A 39 95.69 -25.73 31.63
N TYR A 40 96.17 -24.75 32.41
CA TYR A 40 95.30 -23.72 33.00
C TYR A 40 94.63 -22.84 31.93
N PHE A 41 95.40 -22.36 30.95
CA PHE A 41 94.86 -21.52 29.88
C PHE A 41 94.04 -22.32 28.85
N SER A 42 94.27 -23.63 28.69
CA SER A 42 93.43 -24.49 27.86
C SER A 42 92.06 -24.80 28.48
N ARG A 43 91.95 -24.91 29.82
CA ARG A 43 90.61 -25.02 30.45
C ARG A 43 89.72 -23.81 30.16
N LYS A 44 90.31 -22.61 30.04
CA LYS A 44 89.59 -21.39 29.65
C LYS A 44 89.13 -21.45 28.19
N TYR A 45 89.92 -22.06 27.31
CA TYR A 45 89.52 -22.34 25.95
C TYR A 45 88.36 -23.35 25.92
N ASP A 46 88.44 -24.44 26.68
CA ASP A 46 87.40 -25.48 26.74
C ASP A 46 86.04 -24.91 27.17
N ALA A 47 86.04 -23.95 28.11
CA ALA A 47 84.83 -23.24 28.52
C ALA A 47 84.19 -22.45 27.36
N LEU A 48 84.99 -21.70 26.60
CA LEU A 48 84.51 -20.97 25.43
C LEU A 48 84.04 -21.91 24.32
N ALA A 49 84.75 -23.02 24.09
CA ALA A 49 84.38 -24.03 23.12
C ALA A 49 83.05 -24.72 23.50
N ALA A 50 82.80 -24.94 24.79
CA ALA A 50 81.53 -25.47 25.29
C ALA A 50 80.38 -24.48 25.07
N GLU A 51 80.59 -23.17 25.31
CA GLU A 51 79.60 -22.14 25.05
C GLU A 51 79.24 -22.02 23.56
N VAL A 52 80.23 -22.05 22.67
CA VAL A 52 80.00 -22.07 21.20
C VAL A 52 79.23 -23.33 20.81
N SER A 53 79.61 -24.50 21.33
CA SER A 53 78.92 -25.76 21.04
C SER A 53 77.48 -25.78 21.55
N LEU A 54 77.22 -25.15 22.69
CA LEU A 54 75.86 -24.99 23.22
C LEU A 54 75.02 -24.09 22.33
N LEU A 55 75.58 -22.97 21.84
CA LEU A 55 74.89 -22.10 20.90
C LEU A 55 74.58 -22.83 19.59
N GLU A 56 75.53 -23.60 19.05
CA GLU A 56 75.29 -24.42 17.85
C GLU A 56 74.16 -25.43 18.06
N GLN A 57 74.12 -26.12 19.20
CA GLN A 57 73.03 -27.05 19.51
C GLN A 57 71.68 -26.34 19.59
N ARG A 58 71.62 -25.17 20.22
CA ARG A 58 70.41 -24.35 20.33
C ARG A 58 69.91 -23.88 18.96
N VAL A 59 70.83 -23.50 18.07
CA VAL A 59 70.50 -23.14 16.68
C VAL A 59 69.99 -24.35 15.90
N ARG A 60 70.64 -25.52 16.03
CA ARG A 60 70.21 -26.77 15.37
C ARG A 60 68.82 -27.22 15.80
N LYS A 61 68.48 -27.02 17.08
CA LYS A 61 67.15 -27.34 17.62
C LYS A 61 66.10 -26.25 17.37
N ALA A 62 66.47 -25.14 16.72
CA ALA A 62 65.62 -23.97 16.51
C ALA A 62 65.01 -23.41 17.81
N GLU A 63 65.73 -23.53 18.94
CA GLU A 63 65.26 -23.10 20.27
C GLU A 63 65.41 -21.59 20.50
N VAL A 64 66.12 -20.88 19.61
CA VAL A 64 66.48 -19.47 19.80
C VAL A 64 66.17 -18.66 18.52
N PRO A 65 65.48 -17.50 18.63
CA PRO A 65 65.24 -16.60 17.50
C PRO A 65 66.54 -16.12 16.84
N ALA A 66 66.52 -15.94 15.51
CA ALA A 66 67.68 -15.53 14.71
C ALA A 66 68.38 -14.27 15.25
N LYS A 67 67.60 -13.27 15.68
CA LYS A 67 68.12 -12.06 16.32
C LYS A 67 68.92 -12.34 17.60
N ASP A 68 68.44 -13.24 18.44
CA ASP A 68 69.09 -13.58 19.72
C ASP A 68 70.35 -14.43 19.48
N VAL A 69 70.35 -15.25 18.42
CA VAL A 69 71.55 -15.94 17.93
C VAL A 69 72.61 -14.93 17.50
N ALA A 70 72.24 -13.92 16.70
CA ALA A 70 73.15 -12.88 16.25
C ALA A 70 73.80 -12.12 17.42
N SER A 71 73.01 -11.72 18.43
CA SER A 71 73.52 -11.08 19.64
C SER A 71 74.41 -12.00 20.49
N SER A 72 74.10 -13.30 20.52
CA SER A 72 74.92 -14.29 21.23
C SER A 72 76.26 -14.53 20.53
N VAL A 73 76.26 -14.59 19.19
CA VAL A 73 77.47 -14.68 18.38
C VAL A 73 78.36 -13.46 18.59
N GLU A 74 77.80 -12.25 18.60
CA GLU A 74 78.57 -11.01 18.84
C GLU A 74 79.26 -11.03 20.20
N ARG A 75 78.54 -11.40 21.27
CA ARG A 75 79.10 -11.54 22.62
C ARG A 75 80.21 -12.58 22.70
N LEU A 76 80.00 -13.75 22.08
CA LEU A 76 80.99 -14.82 22.06
C LEU A 76 82.21 -14.44 21.21
N ARG A 77 82.04 -13.70 20.10
CA ARG A 77 83.16 -13.16 19.32
C ARG A 77 84.02 -12.24 20.16
N THR A 78 83.42 -11.31 20.92
CA THR A 78 84.16 -10.45 21.86
C THR A 78 84.87 -11.27 22.92
N SER A 79 84.21 -12.31 23.45
CA SER A 79 84.79 -13.17 24.49
C SER A 79 85.98 -13.98 23.95
N VAL A 80 85.87 -14.56 22.76
CA VAL A 80 86.95 -15.31 22.08
C VAL A 80 88.11 -14.40 21.69
N SER A 81 87.83 -13.20 21.17
CA SER A 81 88.86 -12.26 20.73
C SER A 81 89.63 -11.62 21.88
N THR A 82 89.04 -11.51 23.07
CA THR A 82 89.70 -10.97 24.28
C THR A 82 90.14 -12.05 25.27
N ALA A 83 89.90 -13.32 24.96
CA ALA A 83 90.19 -14.44 25.84
C ALA A 83 91.68 -14.60 26.11
N ASN A 84 92.04 -14.60 27.39
CA ASN A 84 93.32 -15.13 27.86
C ASN A 84 93.22 -16.65 27.95
N ALA A 85 93.31 -17.33 26.81
CA ALA A 85 93.13 -18.78 26.68
C ALA A 85 94.06 -19.35 25.60
N VAL A 86 94.44 -20.63 25.73
CA VAL A 86 95.30 -21.35 24.78
C VAL A 86 94.51 -22.50 24.13
N GLY A 87 94.29 -22.40 22.82
CA GLY A 87 93.59 -23.39 22.01
C GLY A 87 93.27 -22.83 20.62
N ASP A 88 92.49 -23.55 19.83
CA ASP A 88 92.09 -23.14 18.47
C ASP A 88 91.03 -22.02 18.49
N LEU A 89 91.46 -20.81 18.85
CA LEU A 89 90.61 -19.61 18.87
C LEU A 89 90.16 -19.20 17.46
N ALA A 90 91.00 -19.47 16.44
CA ALA A 90 90.66 -19.22 15.05
C ALA A 90 89.50 -20.11 14.59
N GLY A 91 89.51 -21.39 14.93
CA GLY A 91 88.42 -22.33 14.64
C GLY A 91 87.12 -21.99 15.38
N LEU A 92 87.18 -21.50 16.63
CA LEU A 92 86.00 -20.94 17.30
C LEU A 92 85.46 -19.71 16.56
N GLY A 93 86.33 -18.86 16.03
CA GLY A 93 85.97 -17.73 15.17
C GLY A 93 85.20 -18.19 13.91
N THR A 94 85.75 -19.16 13.17
CA THR A 94 85.09 -19.73 11.98
C THR A 94 83.73 -20.34 12.29
N ARG A 95 83.59 -21.04 13.42
CA ARG A 95 82.30 -21.60 13.87
C ARG A 95 81.28 -20.51 14.18
N LEU A 96 81.70 -19.44 14.86
CA LEU A 96 80.86 -18.27 15.13
C LEU A 96 80.47 -17.52 13.85
N ASP A 97 81.35 -17.44 12.85
CA ASP A 97 81.05 -16.86 11.54
C ASP A 97 80.00 -17.65 10.78
N ALA A 98 80.10 -18.98 10.79
CA ALA A 98 79.08 -19.84 10.21
C ALA A 98 77.71 -19.65 10.90
N LEU A 99 77.70 -19.55 12.24
CA LEU A 99 76.48 -19.28 13.00
C LEU A 99 75.89 -17.89 12.71
N ALA A 100 76.73 -16.86 12.54
CA ALA A 100 76.28 -15.53 12.14
C ALA A 100 75.63 -15.54 10.75
N ALA A 101 76.22 -16.25 9.78
CA ALA A 101 75.66 -16.37 8.44
C ALA A 101 74.27 -17.03 8.46
N THR A 102 74.14 -18.17 9.17
CA THR A 102 72.84 -18.83 9.35
C THR A 102 71.81 -17.94 10.05
N ALA A 103 72.22 -17.20 11.09
CA ALA A 103 71.32 -16.27 11.78
C ALA A 103 70.87 -15.12 10.87
N ALA A 104 71.76 -14.58 10.04
CA ALA A 104 71.43 -13.52 9.09
C ALA A 104 70.41 -14.00 8.04
N GLU A 105 70.61 -15.18 7.46
CA GLU A 105 69.66 -15.78 6.51
C GLU A 105 68.28 -15.98 7.15
N LYS A 106 68.24 -16.56 8.35
CA LYS A 106 66.98 -16.78 9.09
C LYS A 106 66.29 -15.48 9.49
N GLN A 107 67.04 -14.42 9.77
CA GLN A 107 66.48 -13.11 10.07
C GLN A 107 65.81 -12.50 8.83
N VAL A 108 66.45 -12.60 7.65
CA VAL A 108 65.87 -12.14 6.38
C VAL A 108 64.57 -12.90 6.07
N GLU A 109 64.56 -14.23 6.22
CA GLU A 109 63.35 -15.04 6.06
C GLU A 109 62.22 -14.61 7.01
N ALA A 110 62.54 -14.39 8.29
CA ALA A 110 61.57 -13.99 9.31
C ALA A 110 61.00 -12.57 9.05
N ASP A 111 61.85 -11.62 8.64
CA ASP A 111 61.44 -10.27 8.31
C ASP A 111 60.57 -10.24 7.04
N ALA A 112 60.91 -11.04 6.03
CA ALA A 112 60.09 -11.22 4.84
C ALA A 112 58.72 -11.83 5.15
N ALA A 113 58.69 -12.90 5.96
CA ALA A 113 57.43 -13.52 6.39
C ALA A 113 56.55 -12.55 7.21
N LYS A 114 57.16 -11.76 8.08
CA LYS A 114 56.46 -10.72 8.86
C LYS A 114 55.91 -9.60 7.98
N ALA A 115 56.68 -9.16 6.97
CA ALA A 115 56.23 -8.17 6.01
C ALA A 115 55.05 -8.70 5.17
N GLN A 116 55.14 -9.95 4.70
CA GLN A 116 54.06 -10.61 3.96
C GLN A 116 52.79 -10.77 4.81
N ALA A 117 52.92 -11.19 6.07
CA ALA A 117 51.79 -11.32 6.98
C ALA A 117 51.10 -9.97 7.26
N ARG A 118 51.89 -8.89 7.39
CA ARG A 118 51.37 -7.52 7.54
C ARG A 118 50.63 -7.04 6.29
N GLU A 119 51.18 -7.28 5.11
CA GLU A 119 50.53 -6.90 3.86
C GLU A 119 49.24 -7.72 3.62
N ALA A 120 49.24 -9.02 3.91
CA ALA A 120 48.05 -9.85 3.84
C ALA A 120 46.94 -9.33 4.78
N ALA A 121 47.29 -9.00 6.03
CA ALA A 121 46.35 -8.42 6.98
C ALA A 121 45.82 -7.06 6.51
N ARG A 122 46.65 -6.26 5.84
CA ARG A 122 46.24 -4.99 5.24
C ARG A 122 45.27 -5.22 4.09
N VAL A 123 45.59 -6.08 3.14
CA VAL A 123 44.71 -6.44 2.01
C VAL A 123 43.35 -6.95 2.50
N ASP A 124 43.32 -7.80 3.53
CA ASP A 124 42.08 -8.32 4.11
C ASP A 124 41.22 -7.19 4.72
N LYS A 125 41.83 -6.27 5.47
CA LYS A 125 41.12 -5.12 6.04
C LYS A 125 40.68 -4.12 4.99
N GLU A 126 41.50 -3.85 3.97
CA GLU A 126 41.13 -3.02 2.83
C GLU A 126 39.93 -3.61 2.07
N ARG A 127 39.88 -4.94 1.87
CA ARG A 127 38.73 -5.64 1.26
C ARG A 127 37.46 -5.42 2.08
N ILE A 128 37.54 -5.60 3.40
CA ILE A 128 36.39 -5.38 4.30
C ILE A 128 35.89 -3.94 4.20
N VAL A 129 36.80 -2.96 4.19
CA VAL A 129 36.45 -1.54 4.07
C VAL A 129 35.82 -1.25 2.71
N ALA A 130 36.42 -1.70 1.62
CA ALA A 130 35.92 -1.47 0.27
C ALA A 130 34.50 -2.06 0.07
N GLU A 131 34.26 -3.26 0.61
CA GLU A 131 32.93 -3.85 0.59
C GLU A 131 31.94 -3.08 1.47
N SER A 132 32.36 -2.61 2.64
CA SER A 132 31.50 -1.79 3.51
C SER A 132 31.10 -0.47 2.83
N GLU A 133 32.01 0.15 2.09
CA GLU A 133 31.79 1.39 1.35
C GLU A 133 30.82 1.19 0.18
N SER A 134 30.91 0.07 -0.55
CA SER A 134 29.96 -0.23 -1.64
C SER A 134 28.54 -0.51 -1.13
N LEU A 135 28.42 -0.99 0.11
CA LEU A 135 27.13 -1.27 0.76
C LEU A 135 26.51 -0.04 1.44
N ALA A 136 27.23 1.07 1.59
CA ALA A 136 26.80 2.23 2.37
C ALA A 136 25.48 2.87 1.87
N THR A 137 25.20 2.76 0.57
CA THR A 137 24.00 3.31 -0.08
C THR A 137 22.95 2.25 -0.45
N SER A 138 23.19 0.99 -0.10
CA SER A 138 22.28 -0.12 -0.43
C SER A 138 20.95 0.01 0.29
N THR A 139 19.85 -0.26 -0.43
CA THR A 139 18.48 -0.27 0.10
C THR A 139 18.00 -1.67 0.51
N ALA A 140 18.85 -2.69 0.35
CA ALA A 140 18.56 -4.07 0.79
C ALA A 140 18.72 -4.21 2.32
N TRP A 141 17.87 -3.52 3.09
CA TRP A 141 18.07 -3.23 4.53
C TRP A 141 18.44 -4.43 5.40
N LYS A 142 17.76 -5.57 5.21
CA LYS A 142 18.00 -6.79 5.99
C LYS A 142 19.32 -7.44 5.60
N ALA A 143 19.49 -7.76 4.32
CA ALA A 143 20.67 -8.43 3.79
C ALA A 143 21.95 -7.61 4.01
N THR A 144 21.92 -6.30 3.74
CA THR A 144 23.04 -5.40 3.98
C THR A 144 23.35 -5.28 5.47
N GLY A 145 22.33 -5.23 6.33
CA GLY A 145 22.51 -5.24 7.79
C GLY A 145 23.13 -6.53 8.32
N ASP A 146 22.76 -7.69 7.76
CA ASP A 146 23.39 -8.98 8.04
C ASP A 146 24.85 -8.98 7.56
N ARG A 147 25.12 -8.43 6.37
CA ARG A 147 26.48 -8.36 5.81
C ARG A 147 27.41 -7.45 6.61
N PHE A 148 26.96 -6.28 7.06
CA PHE A 148 27.74 -5.43 7.97
C PHE A 148 28.09 -6.13 9.29
N ARG A 149 27.19 -6.99 9.81
CA ARG A 149 27.49 -7.82 10.98
C ARG A 149 28.58 -8.85 10.67
N ALA A 150 28.50 -9.53 9.54
CA ALA A 150 29.53 -10.47 9.11
C ALA A 150 30.90 -9.79 8.90
N LEU A 151 30.93 -8.64 8.21
CA LEU A 151 32.15 -7.86 7.99
C LEU A 151 32.82 -7.39 9.29
N LEU A 152 32.02 -7.05 10.31
CA LEU A 152 32.56 -6.71 11.63
C LEU A 152 33.22 -7.92 12.30
N GLU A 153 32.64 -9.12 12.16
CA GLU A 153 33.24 -10.35 12.70
C GLU A 153 34.49 -10.76 11.91
N GLU A 154 34.51 -10.55 10.59
CA GLU A 154 35.73 -10.70 9.77
C GLU A 154 36.83 -9.72 10.23
N TRP A 155 36.48 -8.46 10.47
CA TRP A 155 37.42 -7.44 10.96
C TRP A 155 38.06 -7.81 12.30
N LYS A 156 37.25 -8.32 13.24
CA LYS A 156 37.74 -8.75 14.57
C LYS A 156 38.70 -9.93 14.49
N LYS A 157 38.53 -10.81 13.51
CA LYS A 157 39.39 -11.99 13.28
C LYS A 157 40.66 -11.64 12.53
N ALA A 158 40.65 -10.57 11.73
CA ALA A 158 41.82 -10.15 10.97
C ALA A 158 42.97 -9.73 11.91
N PRO A 159 44.23 -10.07 11.58
CA PRO A 159 45.39 -9.64 12.36
C PRO A 159 45.45 -8.11 12.53
N ARG A 160 45.97 -7.65 13.66
CA ARG A 160 46.13 -6.21 13.91
C ARG A 160 47.30 -5.65 13.10
N LEU A 161 47.08 -4.48 12.51
CA LEU A 161 48.11 -3.68 11.86
C LEU A 161 48.79 -2.76 12.88
N ASP A 162 49.67 -1.89 12.40
CA ASP A 162 50.08 -0.74 13.21
C ASP A 162 48.87 0.15 13.50
N ARG A 163 48.95 0.87 14.62
CA ARG A 163 47.83 1.64 15.14
C ARG A 163 47.28 2.63 14.12
N ARG A 164 48.14 3.30 13.35
CA ARG A 164 47.72 4.37 12.45
C ARG A 164 46.87 3.82 11.31
N THR A 165 47.37 2.79 10.62
CA THR A 165 46.63 2.17 9.51
C THR A 165 45.35 1.50 9.99
N ASP A 166 45.37 0.84 11.16
CA ASP A 166 44.16 0.23 11.74
C ASP A 166 43.09 1.28 12.04
N ASP A 167 43.46 2.40 12.65
CA ASP A 167 42.56 3.51 13.00
C ASP A 167 41.95 4.17 11.74
N GLU A 168 42.77 4.37 10.69
CA GLU A 168 42.32 4.95 9.41
C GLU A 168 41.29 4.05 8.71
N LEU A 169 41.55 2.74 8.62
CA LEU A 169 40.66 1.77 8.01
C LEU A 169 39.39 1.56 8.84
N TRP A 170 39.51 1.51 10.17
CA TRP A 170 38.37 1.41 11.07
C TRP A 170 37.43 2.61 10.93
N LYS A 171 38.00 3.83 10.82
CA LYS A 171 37.23 5.05 10.61
C LYS A 171 36.40 4.97 9.32
N ARG A 172 36.97 4.46 8.23
CA ARG A 172 36.26 4.27 6.94
C ARG A 172 35.13 3.24 7.07
N PHE A 173 35.41 2.07 7.65
CA PHE A 173 34.39 1.04 7.91
C PHE A 173 33.24 1.57 8.76
N SER A 174 33.56 2.24 9.87
CA SER A 174 32.56 2.80 10.79
C SER A 174 31.73 3.91 10.13
N ALA A 175 32.35 4.73 9.27
CA ALA A 175 31.65 5.78 8.52
C ALA A 175 30.65 5.17 7.53
N ALA A 176 31.05 4.16 6.76
CA ALA A 176 30.18 3.47 5.81
C ALA A 176 28.97 2.82 6.50
N ARG A 177 29.20 2.12 7.61
CA ARG A 177 28.13 1.54 8.43
C ARG A 177 27.19 2.60 9.00
N SER A 178 27.74 3.70 9.51
CA SER A 178 26.95 4.79 10.10
C SER A 178 26.07 5.50 9.05
N ALA A 179 26.59 5.66 7.82
CA ALA A 179 25.83 6.20 6.70
C ALA A 179 24.63 5.31 6.36
N PHE A 180 24.85 4.00 6.20
CA PHE A 180 23.78 3.03 5.98
C PHE A 180 22.72 3.05 7.10
N ASP A 181 23.16 3.00 8.36
CA ASP A 181 22.25 3.00 9.52
C ASP A 181 21.43 4.30 9.62
N LYS A 182 22.01 5.45 9.25
CA LYS A 182 21.31 6.73 9.18
C LYS A 182 20.20 6.70 8.13
N VAL A 183 20.52 6.30 6.89
CA VAL A 183 19.54 6.25 5.79
C VAL A 183 18.44 5.24 6.08
N ARG A 184 18.80 4.06 6.59
CA ARG A 184 17.83 3.02 6.99
C ARG A 184 16.85 3.55 8.04
N ARG A 185 17.34 4.19 9.10
CA ARG A 185 16.49 4.78 10.14
C ARG A 185 15.57 5.86 9.57
N GLN A 186 16.10 6.74 8.74
CA GLN A 186 15.29 7.79 8.10
C GLN A 186 14.19 7.20 7.23
N HIS A 187 14.50 6.19 6.40
CA HIS A 187 13.52 5.52 5.56
C HIS A 187 12.36 4.92 6.36
N PHE A 188 12.66 4.15 7.42
CA PHE A 188 11.62 3.55 8.25
C PHE A 188 10.86 4.59 9.08
N ALA A 189 11.51 5.68 9.52
CA ALA A 189 10.83 6.77 10.20
C ALA A 189 9.85 7.50 9.26
N THR A 190 10.22 7.73 8.00
CA THR A 190 9.32 8.29 6.98
C THR A 190 8.12 7.38 6.73
N LEU A 191 8.35 6.07 6.53
CA LEU A 191 7.26 5.11 6.34
C LEU A 191 6.33 5.03 7.54
N ASP A 192 6.87 5.12 8.76
CA ASP A 192 6.07 5.11 9.99
C ASP A 192 5.24 6.40 10.11
N ALA A 193 5.85 7.55 9.83
CA ALA A 193 5.15 8.84 9.80
C ALA A 193 4.01 8.85 8.76
N GLU A 194 4.26 8.40 7.53
CA GLU A 194 3.24 8.31 6.47
C GLU A 194 2.07 7.41 6.88
N ARG A 195 2.35 6.27 7.54
CA ARG A 195 1.31 5.37 8.08
C ARG A 195 0.55 6.02 9.23
N GLY A 196 1.23 6.72 10.12
CA GLY A 196 0.62 7.47 11.23
C GLY A 196 -0.31 8.57 10.73
N GLU A 197 0.09 9.32 9.71
CA GLU A 197 -0.76 10.32 9.08
C GLU A 197 -1.96 9.69 8.36
N ALA A 198 -1.76 8.57 7.65
CA ALA A 198 -2.84 7.84 6.99
C ALA A 198 -3.85 7.31 8.01
N LYS A 199 -3.37 6.80 9.16
CA LYS A 199 -4.20 6.38 10.28
C LYS A 199 -5.02 7.55 10.83
N ALA A 200 -4.40 8.68 11.16
CA ALA A 200 -5.09 9.85 11.69
C ALA A 200 -6.17 10.38 10.72
N ARG A 201 -5.87 10.43 9.41
CA ARG A 201 -6.87 10.78 8.39
C ARG A 201 -8.05 9.81 8.38
N LYS A 202 -7.79 8.50 8.49
CA LYS A 202 -8.85 7.47 8.50
C LYS A 202 -9.67 7.48 9.78
N GLU A 203 -9.05 7.72 10.94
CA GLU A 203 -9.74 7.92 12.21
C GLU A 203 -10.74 9.08 12.13
N GLU A 204 -10.32 10.19 11.53
CA GLU A 204 -11.21 11.33 11.31
C GLU A 204 -12.38 11.00 10.37
N LEU A 205 -12.13 10.26 9.29
CA LEU A 205 -13.18 9.81 8.36
C LEU A 205 -14.16 8.84 9.04
N VAL A 206 -13.67 7.95 9.90
CA VAL A 206 -14.50 7.04 10.69
C VAL A 206 -15.38 7.83 11.65
N ARG A 207 -14.82 8.81 12.37
CA ARG A 207 -15.60 9.66 13.27
C ARG A 207 -16.72 10.40 12.53
N GLN A 208 -16.41 11.00 11.39
CA GLN A 208 -17.42 11.66 10.54
C GLN A 208 -18.49 10.66 10.05
N ALA A 209 -18.10 9.44 9.70
CA ALA A 209 -19.04 8.39 9.32
C ALA A 209 -19.94 7.96 10.49
N GLU A 210 -19.39 7.83 11.70
CA GLU A 210 -20.12 7.49 12.92
C GLU A 210 -21.13 8.57 13.29
N GLU A 211 -20.76 9.85 13.19
CA GLU A 211 -21.66 11.00 13.43
C GLU A 211 -22.85 11.03 12.46
N LEU A 212 -22.65 10.61 11.21
CA LEU A 212 -23.69 10.57 10.18
C LEU A 212 -24.61 9.34 10.27
N SER A 213 -24.25 8.32 11.05
CA SER A 213 -24.92 7.02 11.04
C SER A 213 -26.40 7.07 11.45
N GLY A 214 -26.76 8.01 12.33
CA GLY A 214 -28.13 8.22 12.81
C GLY A 214 -28.91 9.31 12.06
N SER A 215 -28.35 9.91 11.01
CA SER A 215 -29.00 11.01 10.27
C SER A 215 -30.21 10.52 9.48
N THR A 216 -31.32 11.25 9.56
CA THR A 216 -32.53 11.02 8.74
C THR A 216 -32.57 11.87 7.47
N GLU A 217 -31.55 12.71 7.25
CA GLU A 217 -31.38 13.51 6.03
C GLU A 217 -30.83 12.61 4.90
N TRP A 218 -31.67 11.72 4.38
CA TRP A 218 -31.24 10.59 3.53
C TRP A 218 -30.44 10.99 2.30
N GLY A 219 -30.87 12.04 1.59
CA GLY A 219 -30.24 12.50 0.35
C GLY A 219 -28.84 13.09 0.57
N PRO A 220 -28.73 14.17 1.37
CA PRO A 220 -27.43 14.79 1.70
C PRO A 220 -26.46 13.80 2.35
N THR A 221 -26.93 12.99 3.30
CA THR A 221 -26.08 12.05 4.04
C THR A 221 -25.54 10.92 3.14
N ALA A 222 -26.36 10.39 2.21
CA ALA A 222 -25.87 9.44 1.22
C ALA A 222 -24.79 10.04 0.29
N GLY A 223 -24.89 11.34 -0.02
CA GLY A 223 -23.84 12.10 -0.70
C GLY A 223 -22.55 12.18 0.12
N ALA A 224 -22.67 12.52 1.40
CA ALA A 224 -21.54 12.61 2.32
C ALA A 224 -20.80 11.27 2.49
N TYR A 225 -21.52 10.14 2.61
CA TYR A 225 -20.89 8.81 2.65
C TYR A 225 -20.11 8.47 1.37
N ARG A 226 -20.58 8.92 0.19
CA ARG A 226 -19.82 8.75 -1.07
C ARG A 226 -18.52 9.55 -1.05
N ASP A 227 -18.57 10.78 -0.58
CA ASP A 227 -17.37 11.62 -0.43
C ASP A 227 -16.38 11.05 0.60
N LEU A 228 -16.89 10.63 1.77
CA LEU A 228 -16.10 9.95 2.79
C LEU A 228 -15.38 8.71 2.25
N MET A 229 -16.07 7.88 1.45
CA MET A 229 -15.47 6.72 0.79
C MET A 229 -14.37 7.12 -0.22
N SER A 230 -14.56 8.24 -0.94
CA SER A 230 -13.55 8.77 -1.85
C SER A 230 -12.29 9.20 -1.07
N ARG A 231 -12.47 9.98 0.00
CA ARG A 231 -11.39 10.41 0.89
C ARG A 231 -10.71 9.23 1.58
N TRP A 232 -11.46 8.19 1.95
CA TRP A 232 -10.92 6.96 2.54
C TRP A 232 -9.94 6.27 1.58
N LYS A 233 -10.33 6.11 0.31
CA LYS A 233 -9.47 5.53 -0.73
C LYS A 233 -8.22 6.38 -0.99
N ALA A 234 -8.33 7.70 -0.86
CA ALA A 234 -7.22 8.63 -1.06
C ALA A 234 -6.30 8.79 0.18
N ALA A 235 -6.72 8.35 1.37
CA ALA A 235 -6.02 8.62 2.63
C ALA A 235 -4.69 7.88 2.81
N GLY A 236 -4.33 6.96 1.91
CA GLY A 236 -3.14 6.09 2.01
C GLY A 236 -3.43 4.80 2.77
N ARG A 237 -2.38 4.09 3.24
CA ARG A 237 -2.50 2.85 4.03
C ARG A 237 -1.97 3.07 5.45
N ALA A 238 -2.74 2.68 6.44
CA ALA A 238 -2.30 2.60 7.83
C ALA A 238 -1.55 1.28 8.07
N GLY A 239 -1.13 1.05 9.32
CA GLY A 239 -0.70 -0.28 9.76
C GLY A 239 -1.79 -1.32 9.53
N ARG A 240 -1.43 -2.58 9.26
CA ARG A 240 -2.38 -3.64 8.88
C ARG A 240 -3.53 -3.79 9.88
N ASP A 241 -3.22 -3.78 11.17
CA ASP A 241 -4.21 -4.01 12.22
C ASP A 241 -5.14 -2.78 12.39
N ASP A 242 -4.58 -1.58 12.28
CA ASP A 242 -5.35 -0.33 12.31
C ASP A 242 -6.28 -0.20 11.09
N GLU A 243 -5.80 -0.60 9.91
CA GLU A 243 -6.55 -0.56 8.65
C GLU A 243 -7.84 -1.39 8.74
N GLU A 244 -7.72 -2.62 9.24
CA GLU A 244 -8.86 -3.53 9.40
C GLU A 244 -9.87 -2.99 10.41
N SER A 245 -9.39 -2.56 11.59
CA SER A 245 -10.24 -2.01 12.65
C SER A 245 -11.00 -0.76 12.20
N LEU A 246 -10.31 0.20 11.57
CA LEU A 246 -10.92 1.43 11.08
C LEU A 246 -11.91 1.14 9.95
N TRP A 247 -11.62 0.19 9.06
CA TRP A 247 -12.53 -0.18 7.97
C TRP A 247 -13.82 -0.79 8.51
N GLN A 248 -13.73 -1.71 9.48
CA GLN A 248 -14.91 -2.31 10.10
C GLN A 248 -15.80 -1.26 10.76
N ARG A 249 -15.22 -0.29 11.47
CA ARG A 249 -15.97 0.83 12.08
C ARG A 249 -16.64 1.72 11.03
N PHE A 250 -15.89 2.12 10.00
CA PHE A 250 -16.43 2.92 8.89
C PHE A 250 -17.63 2.20 8.24
N ARG A 251 -17.47 0.90 7.99
CA ARG A 251 -18.48 0.09 7.32
C ARG A 251 -19.71 -0.12 8.21
N ALA A 252 -19.53 -0.39 9.50
CA ALA A 252 -20.63 -0.51 10.45
C ALA A 252 -21.47 0.77 10.51
N ALA A 253 -20.84 1.95 10.54
CA ALA A 253 -21.54 3.22 10.53
C ALA A 253 -22.33 3.44 9.22
N GLN A 254 -21.72 3.12 8.08
CA GLN A 254 -22.37 3.18 6.78
C GLN A 254 -23.57 2.21 6.69
N ASP A 255 -23.39 0.96 7.12
CA ASP A 255 -24.42 -0.06 7.07
C ASP A 255 -25.60 0.30 7.98
N ALA A 256 -25.36 0.86 9.16
CA ALA A 256 -26.41 1.34 10.05
C ALA A 256 -27.30 2.40 9.38
N PHE A 257 -26.69 3.41 8.74
CA PHE A 257 -27.43 4.45 8.02
C PHE A 257 -28.25 3.88 6.85
N PHE A 258 -27.64 3.04 5.99
CA PHE A 258 -28.35 2.51 4.83
C PHE A 258 -29.41 1.48 5.21
N ALA A 259 -29.23 0.72 6.28
CA ALA A 259 -30.25 -0.17 6.83
C ALA A 259 -31.47 0.63 7.32
N ALA A 260 -31.25 1.70 8.11
CA ALA A 260 -32.33 2.55 8.59
C ALA A 260 -33.07 3.24 7.43
N ARG A 261 -32.32 3.76 6.45
CA ARG A 261 -32.88 4.36 5.24
C ARG A 261 -33.77 3.36 4.49
N ASN A 262 -33.25 2.16 4.21
CA ASN A 262 -33.97 1.14 3.45
C ASN A 262 -35.23 0.70 4.19
N ALA A 263 -35.17 0.51 5.50
CA ALA A 263 -36.34 0.15 6.30
C ALA A 263 -37.50 1.16 6.14
N VAL A 264 -37.22 2.47 6.16
CA VAL A 264 -38.23 3.52 5.95
C VAL A 264 -38.81 3.49 4.54
N PHE A 265 -37.98 3.25 3.51
CA PHE A 265 -38.47 3.15 2.14
C PHE A 265 -39.28 1.87 1.91
N ASP A 266 -38.85 0.76 2.48
CA ASP A 266 -39.54 -0.54 2.39
C ASP A 266 -40.91 -0.49 3.07
N GLU A 267 -41.02 0.14 4.25
CA GLU A 267 -42.29 0.38 4.94
C GLU A 267 -43.24 1.24 4.09
N ARG A 268 -42.75 2.37 3.57
CA ARG A 268 -43.55 3.25 2.71
C ARG A 268 -44.02 2.54 1.44
N ASP A 269 -43.15 1.74 0.82
CA ASP A 269 -43.48 1.02 -0.41
C ASP A 269 -44.47 -0.13 -0.12
N SER A 270 -44.42 -0.74 1.06
CA SER A 270 -45.43 -1.69 1.55
C SER A 270 -46.80 -1.02 1.73
N ASP A 271 -46.86 0.12 2.41
CA ASP A 271 -48.10 0.89 2.60
C ASP A 271 -48.73 1.30 1.26
N GLN A 272 -47.89 1.72 0.30
CA GLN A 272 -48.36 2.07 -1.04
C GLN A 272 -48.96 0.87 -1.77
N LYS A 273 -48.41 -0.35 -1.61
CA LYS A 273 -48.98 -1.57 -2.20
C LYS A 273 -50.35 -1.91 -1.61
N VAL A 274 -50.51 -1.78 -0.29
CA VAL A 274 -51.81 -1.97 0.37
C VAL A 274 -52.82 -0.94 -0.15
N ASN A 275 -52.42 0.33 -0.25
CA ASN A 275 -53.26 1.38 -0.82
C ASN A 275 -53.64 1.08 -2.29
N LEU A 276 -52.72 0.51 -3.06
CA LEU A 276 -52.96 0.12 -4.46
C LEU A 276 -54.06 -0.93 -4.55
N GLU A 277 -53.98 -1.99 -3.76
CA GLU A 277 -55.00 -3.05 -3.72
C GLU A 277 -56.39 -2.48 -3.35
N GLN A 278 -56.44 -1.59 -2.36
CA GLN A 278 -57.67 -0.93 -1.95
C GLN A 278 -58.25 -0.03 -3.06
N LYS A 279 -57.42 0.77 -3.74
CA LYS A 279 -57.88 1.60 -4.86
C LYS A 279 -58.27 0.76 -6.08
N GLU A 280 -57.60 -0.35 -6.35
CA GLU A 280 -57.99 -1.26 -7.42
C GLU A 280 -59.35 -1.93 -7.16
N ALA A 281 -59.65 -2.27 -5.91
CA ALA A 281 -60.95 -2.78 -5.50
C ALA A 281 -62.06 -1.71 -5.66
N LEU A 282 -61.81 -0.48 -5.21
CA LEU A 282 -62.75 0.64 -5.37
C LEU A 282 -62.97 1.00 -6.85
N ALA A 283 -61.92 0.92 -7.69
CA ALA A 283 -62.04 1.13 -9.13
C ALA A 283 -62.91 0.04 -9.78
N ALA A 284 -62.76 -1.22 -9.37
CA ALA A 284 -63.61 -2.30 -9.85
C ALA A 284 -65.08 -2.13 -9.41
N GLU A 285 -65.30 -1.68 -8.17
CA GLU A 285 -66.63 -1.33 -7.66
C GLU A 285 -67.27 -0.19 -8.47
N ALA A 286 -66.49 0.83 -8.82
CA ALA A 286 -66.95 1.93 -9.67
C ALA A 286 -67.26 1.44 -11.10
N GLU A 287 -66.39 0.63 -11.69
CA GLU A 287 -66.57 0.09 -13.05
C GLU A 287 -67.84 -0.78 -13.14
N ALA A 288 -68.25 -1.43 -12.05
CA ALA A 288 -69.50 -2.19 -11.99
C ALA A 288 -70.76 -1.32 -12.09
N LEU A 289 -70.66 0.01 -11.96
CA LEU A 289 -71.77 0.93 -12.24
C LEU A 289 -72.08 1.02 -13.74
N LEU A 290 -71.13 0.64 -14.62
CA LEU A 290 -71.29 0.70 -16.06
C LEU A 290 -72.04 -0.55 -16.60
N PRO A 291 -72.92 -0.40 -17.61
CA PRO A 291 -73.36 0.85 -18.23
C PRO A 291 -74.35 1.64 -17.34
N ILE A 292 -74.30 2.97 -17.40
CA ILE A 292 -75.15 3.83 -16.56
C ILE A 292 -76.61 3.78 -17.07
N THR A 293 -77.49 3.16 -16.28
CA THR A 293 -78.94 3.09 -16.56
C THR A 293 -79.76 4.05 -15.71
N ASP A 294 -79.34 4.28 -14.45
CA ASP A 294 -79.88 5.31 -13.57
C ASP A 294 -78.74 6.24 -13.09
N HIS A 295 -78.67 7.44 -13.69
CA HIS A 295 -77.64 8.42 -13.37
C HIS A 295 -77.71 8.93 -11.91
N LYS A 296 -78.89 8.97 -11.27
CA LYS A 296 -79.05 9.44 -9.88
C LYS A 296 -78.53 8.40 -8.90
N ALA A 297 -78.85 7.13 -9.13
CA ALA A 297 -78.33 6.03 -8.33
C ALA A 297 -76.80 5.90 -8.49
N ALA A 298 -76.31 5.92 -9.74
CA ALA A 298 -74.88 5.86 -10.03
C ALA A 298 -74.11 7.01 -9.37
N ARG A 299 -74.63 8.26 -9.41
CA ARG A 299 -73.99 9.41 -8.72
C ARG A 299 -73.94 9.26 -7.21
N ARG A 300 -74.94 8.63 -6.58
CA ARG A 300 -74.91 8.38 -5.12
C ARG A 300 -73.87 7.32 -4.77
N ALA A 301 -73.83 6.21 -5.50
CA ALA A 301 -72.85 5.16 -5.29
C ALA A 301 -71.41 5.68 -5.52
N LEU A 302 -71.20 6.40 -6.62
CA LEU A 302 -69.91 7.00 -6.97
C LEU A 302 -69.41 7.98 -5.89
N ARG A 303 -70.30 8.76 -5.25
CA ARG A 303 -69.91 9.62 -4.13
C ARG A 303 -69.33 8.85 -2.94
N GLY A 304 -69.94 7.72 -2.56
CA GLY A 304 -69.43 6.88 -1.48
C GLY A 304 -68.14 6.14 -1.85
N ILE A 305 -67.94 5.84 -3.13
CA ILE A 305 -66.66 5.29 -3.63
C ILE A 305 -65.58 6.37 -3.59
N ALA A 306 -65.87 7.59 -4.05
CA ALA A 306 -64.93 8.71 -4.06
C ALA A 306 -64.48 9.09 -2.65
N GLU A 307 -65.38 9.10 -1.67
CA GLU A 307 -65.03 9.36 -0.26
C GLU A 307 -64.04 8.30 0.28
N ARG A 308 -64.32 7.01 0.04
CA ARG A 308 -63.38 5.94 0.40
C ARG A 308 -62.07 6.06 -0.38
N TRP A 309 -62.12 6.42 -1.65
CA TRP A 309 -60.94 6.59 -2.49
C TRP A 309 -59.98 7.65 -1.97
N GLU A 310 -60.52 8.79 -1.53
CA GLU A 310 -59.74 9.88 -0.93
C GLU A 310 -59.20 9.51 0.45
N SER A 311 -59.92 8.66 1.20
CA SER A 311 -59.42 8.14 2.48
C SER A 311 -58.25 7.15 2.32
N VAL A 312 -58.14 6.50 1.16
CA VAL A 312 -57.00 5.63 0.84
C VAL A 312 -55.82 6.51 0.43
N GLY A 313 -54.66 6.23 1.03
CA GLY A 313 -53.44 6.98 0.81
C GLY A 313 -52.88 6.89 -0.62
N HIS A 314 -51.63 7.31 -0.78
CA HIS A 314 -50.97 7.27 -2.08
C HIS A 314 -50.64 5.83 -2.52
N VAL A 315 -50.65 5.62 -3.83
CA VAL A 315 -50.27 4.36 -4.49
C VAL A 315 -48.87 4.50 -5.13
N PRO A 316 -48.23 3.41 -5.54
CA PRO A 316 -46.94 3.47 -6.20
C PRO A 316 -47.05 4.32 -7.48
N ARG A 317 -46.02 5.14 -7.71
CA ARG A 317 -46.03 6.14 -8.80
C ARG A 317 -46.31 5.53 -10.18
N GLY A 318 -45.87 4.30 -10.43
CA GLY A 318 -46.08 3.61 -11.71
C GLY A 318 -47.52 3.14 -11.94
N ASP A 319 -48.29 2.95 -10.88
CA ASP A 319 -49.68 2.46 -10.94
C ASP A 319 -50.72 3.58 -10.83
N ARG A 320 -50.28 4.76 -10.37
CA ARG A 320 -51.14 5.93 -10.12
C ARG A 320 -52.05 6.25 -11.30
N ASP A 321 -51.47 6.52 -12.48
CA ASP A 321 -52.25 6.95 -13.65
C ASP A 321 -53.21 5.86 -14.14
N ARG A 322 -52.81 4.58 -14.01
CA ARG A 322 -53.66 3.44 -14.38
C ARG A 322 -54.90 3.40 -13.50
N VAL A 323 -54.70 3.48 -12.19
CA VAL A 323 -55.76 3.28 -11.21
C VAL A 323 -56.66 4.52 -11.12
N GLU A 324 -56.09 5.73 -11.09
CA GLU A 324 -56.87 6.98 -11.18
C GLU A 324 -57.65 7.08 -12.51
N GLY A 325 -57.06 6.62 -13.62
CA GLY A 325 -57.72 6.60 -14.92
C GLY A 325 -58.95 5.68 -14.97
N ARG A 326 -58.97 4.58 -14.21
CA ARG A 326 -60.14 3.69 -14.11
C ARG A 326 -61.32 4.39 -13.46
N LEU A 327 -61.11 5.01 -12.30
CA LEU A 327 -62.15 5.77 -11.60
C LEU A 327 -62.65 6.95 -12.46
N ARG A 328 -61.74 7.71 -13.05
CA ARG A 328 -62.09 8.86 -13.91
C ARG A 328 -63.01 8.48 -15.07
N ARG A 329 -62.79 7.33 -15.71
CA ARG A 329 -63.67 6.86 -16.79
C ARG A 329 -65.12 6.65 -16.33
N VAL A 330 -65.29 6.15 -15.11
CA VAL A 330 -66.63 5.97 -14.51
C VAL A 330 -67.24 7.33 -14.16
N GLU A 331 -66.44 8.23 -13.57
CA GLU A 331 -66.87 9.60 -13.26
C GLU A 331 -67.35 10.33 -14.51
N ASP A 332 -66.60 10.24 -15.60
CA ASP A 332 -66.93 10.83 -16.89
C ASP A 332 -68.21 10.19 -17.45
N ALA A 333 -68.35 8.87 -17.43
CA ALA A 333 -69.56 8.18 -17.90
C ALA A 333 -70.83 8.55 -17.10
N VAL A 334 -70.72 8.73 -15.77
CA VAL A 334 -71.84 9.20 -14.93
C VAL A 334 -72.18 10.66 -15.25
N ARG A 335 -71.19 11.50 -15.51
CA ARG A 335 -71.38 12.90 -15.91
C ARG A 335 -72.05 13.00 -17.29
N ASP A 336 -71.60 12.19 -18.24
CA ASP A 336 -72.15 12.16 -19.60
C ASP A 336 -73.61 11.66 -19.57
N ALA A 337 -73.91 10.61 -18.79
CA ALA A 337 -75.28 10.12 -18.60
C ALA A 337 -76.21 11.16 -17.95
N GLU A 338 -75.70 11.97 -17.00
CA GLU A 338 -76.44 13.10 -16.45
C GLU A 338 -76.72 14.17 -17.50
N GLN A 339 -75.70 14.50 -18.30
CA GLN A 339 -75.80 15.53 -19.33
C GLN A 339 -76.78 15.11 -20.42
N ASP A 340 -76.76 13.84 -20.82
CA ASP A 340 -77.68 13.29 -21.83
C ASP A 340 -79.12 13.26 -21.34
N GLU A 341 -79.37 12.85 -20.08
CA GLU A 341 -80.71 12.93 -19.49
C GLU A 341 -81.19 14.38 -19.41
N TRP A 342 -80.32 15.31 -18.98
CA TRP A 342 -80.65 16.74 -18.94
C TRP A 342 -80.97 17.29 -20.34
N ARG A 343 -80.22 16.89 -21.37
CA ARG A 343 -80.49 17.27 -22.77
C ARG A 343 -81.86 16.77 -23.23
N ARG A 344 -82.21 15.50 -22.95
CA ARG A 344 -83.52 14.90 -23.29
C ARG A 344 -84.68 15.55 -22.55
N THR A 345 -84.46 15.92 -21.30
CA THR A 345 -85.52 16.46 -20.43
C THR A 345 -85.54 17.98 -20.39
N ASN A 346 -84.68 18.67 -21.18
CA ASN A 346 -84.58 20.13 -21.19
C ASN A 346 -85.93 20.77 -21.59
N PRO A 347 -86.66 21.40 -20.67
CA PRO A 347 -88.01 21.87 -20.93
C PRO A 347 -88.06 23.00 -21.97
N GLU A 348 -87.04 23.89 -21.96
CA GLU A 348 -86.95 24.98 -22.92
C GLU A 348 -86.63 24.50 -24.33
N ALA A 349 -85.69 23.56 -24.46
CA ALA A 349 -85.31 23.00 -25.76
C ALA A 349 -86.48 22.22 -26.37
N ARG A 350 -87.17 21.40 -25.55
CA ARG A 350 -88.39 20.71 -25.96
C ARG A 350 -89.49 21.70 -26.36
N ALA A 351 -89.76 22.75 -25.57
CA ALA A 351 -90.76 23.75 -25.91
C ALA A 351 -90.43 24.50 -27.21
N ARG A 352 -89.15 24.79 -27.49
CA ARG A 352 -88.70 25.38 -28.76
C ARG A 352 -88.92 24.42 -29.94
N ALA A 353 -88.64 23.13 -29.76
CA ALA A 353 -88.89 22.10 -30.77
C ALA A 353 -90.40 21.93 -31.05
N GLU A 354 -91.23 21.87 -30.00
CA GLU A 354 -92.70 21.84 -30.12
C GLU A 354 -93.25 23.09 -30.83
N ALA A 355 -92.73 24.28 -30.51
CA ALA A 355 -93.09 25.53 -31.17
C ALA A 355 -92.70 25.55 -32.66
N ALA A 356 -91.52 25.02 -33.02
CA ALA A 356 -91.07 24.92 -34.40
C ALA A 356 -91.95 23.97 -35.24
N VAL A 357 -92.32 22.81 -34.70
CA VAL A 357 -93.27 21.87 -35.31
C VAL A 357 -94.63 22.56 -35.52
N SER A 358 -95.15 23.24 -34.50
CA SER A 358 -96.43 23.95 -34.59
C SER A 358 -96.41 25.06 -35.67
N MET A 359 -95.33 25.84 -35.74
CA MET A 359 -95.16 26.89 -36.74
C MET A 359 -95.11 26.32 -38.17
N LEU A 360 -94.41 25.20 -38.38
CA LEU A 360 -94.33 24.53 -39.69
C LEU A 360 -95.68 23.95 -40.12
N GLN A 361 -96.43 23.34 -39.19
CA GLN A 361 -97.79 22.85 -39.46
C GLN A 361 -98.74 24.00 -39.85
N GLN A 362 -98.68 25.15 -39.15
CA GLN A 362 -99.46 26.34 -39.52
C GLN A 362 -99.07 26.86 -40.91
N ALA A 363 -97.78 26.92 -41.23
CA ALA A 363 -97.30 27.36 -42.54
C ALA A 363 -97.74 26.41 -43.66
N ILE A 364 -97.72 25.08 -43.44
CA ILE A 364 -98.22 24.08 -44.38
C ILE A 364 -99.72 24.27 -44.60
N SER A 365 -100.53 24.40 -43.55
CA SER A 365 -101.98 24.61 -43.66
C SER A 365 -102.32 25.88 -44.46
N GLN A 366 -101.59 26.98 -44.23
CA GLN A 366 -101.76 28.21 -45.01
C GLN A 366 -101.37 28.03 -46.48
N LEU A 367 -100.29 27.30 -46.77
CA LEU A 367 -99.86 27.00 -48.13
C LEU A 367 -100.80 26.04 -48.85
N GLU A 368 -101.38 25.05 -48.15
CA GLU A 368 -102.43 24.17 -48.68
C GLU A 368 -103.66 24.98 -49.07
N THR A 369 -104.11 25.87 -48.19
CA THR A 369 -105.22 26.79 -48.48
C THR A 369 -104.90 27.69 -49.70
N LYS A 370 -103.67 28.18 -49.83
CA LYS A 370 -103.24 28.98 -50.99
C LYS A 370 -103.20 28.15 -52.28
N ALA A 371 -102.69 26.93 -52.22
CA ALA A 371 -102.66 26.00 -53.34
C ALA A 371 -104.08 25.66 -53.82
N GLU A 372 -105.02 25.38 -52.89
CA GLU A 372 -106.43 25.15 -53.22
C GLU A 372 -107.09 26.36 -53.89
N LYS A 373 -106.86 27.57 -53.37
CA LYS A 373 -107.36 28.81 -53.98
C LYS A 373 -106.76 29.06 -55.37
N ALA A 374 -105.46 28.83 -55.55
CA ALA A 374 -104.79 28.99 -56.84
C ALA A 374 -105.30 27.96 -57.87
N ARG A 375 -105.55 26.71 -57.43
CA ARG A 375 -106.16 25.64 -58.24
C ARG A 375 -107.59 25.98 -58.67
N ALA A 376 -108.42 26.47 -57.74
CA ALA A 376 -109.79 26.87 -58.03
C ALA A 376 -109.87 28.10 -58.97
N ALA A 377 -108.86 28.98 -58.93
CA ALA A 377 -108.77 30.17 -59.78
C ALA A 377 -108.04 29.95 -61.13
N GLY A 378 -107.58 28.73 -61.42
CA GLY A 378 -106.87 28.39 -62.67
C GLY A 378 -105.48 29.03 -62.82
N LYS A 379 -104.85 29.44 -61.71
CA LYS A 379 -103.56 30.14 -61.71
C LYS A 379 -102.40 29.15 -61.58
N GLU A 380 -102.01 28.53 -62.69
CA GLU A 380 -101.03 27.44 -62.72
C GLU A 380 -99.67 27.80 -62.08
N ARG A 381 -99.16 29.02 -62.30
CA ARG A 381 -97.88 29.45 -61.72
C ARG A 381 -97.93 29.60 -60.20
N GLU A 382 -98.98 30.23 -59.67
CA GLU A 382 -99.17 30.39 -58.22
C GLU A 382 -99.40 29.03 -57.53
N LEU A 383 -100.02 28.08 -58.23
CA LEU A 383 -100.18 26.70 -57.76
C LEU A 383 -98.82 25.98 -57.67
N ALA A 384 -98.01 26.02 -58.73
CA ALA A 384 -96.70 25.37 -58.76
C ALA A 384 -95.76 25.93 -57.67
N ASP A 385 -95.73 27.25 -57.46
CA ASP A 385 -94.93 27.89 -56.41
C ASP A 385 -95.40 27.49 -54.99
N ALA A 386 -96.71 27.35 -54.79
CA ALA A 386 -97.29 26.89 -53.52
C ALA A 386 -97.00 25.40 -53.26
N GLU A 387 -97.06 24.55 -54.29
CA GLU A 387 -96.77 23.12 -54.19
C GLU A 387 -95.27 22.85 -53.92
N ALA A 388 -94.36 23.53 -54.62
CA ALA A 388 -92.92 23.47 -54.32
C ALA A 388 -92.59 23.97 -52.90
N SER A 389 -93.29 25.03 -52.47
CA SER A 389 -93.18 25.51 -51.10
C SER A 389 -93.69 24.50 -50.08
N LEU A 390 -94.81 23.82 -50.34
CA LEU A 390 -95.36 22.77 -49.49
C LEU A 390 -94.40 21.60 -49.34
N GLU A 391 -93.81 21.14 -50.44
CA GLU A 391 -92.83 20.06 -50.43
C GLU A 391 -91.65 20.40 -49.51
N ALA A 392 -91.08 21.61 -49.64
CA ALA A 392 -90.00 22.08 -48.77
C ALA A 392 -90.42 22.14 -47.28
N ARG A 393 -91.60 22.70 -46.96
CA ARG A 393 -92.06 22.77 -45.54
C ARG A 393 -92.39 21.40 -44.96
N ARG A 394 -92.92 20.47 -45.76
CA ARG A 394 -93.19 19.09 -45.34
C ARG A 394 -91.90 18.33 -45.03
N SER A 395 -90.85 18.54 -45.84
CA SER A 395 -89.52 18.00 -45.56
C SER A 395 -88.96 18.52 -44.22
N TRP A 396 -89.02 19.85 -44.00
CA TRP A 396 -88.58 20.45 -42.74
C TRP A 396 -89.43 20.03 -41.54
N LEU A 397 -90.74 19.83 -41.71
CA LEU A 397 -91.61 19.31 -40.66
C LEU A 397 -91.19 17.90 -40.26
N ALA A 398 -90.90 17.02 -41.23
CA ALA A 398 -90.44 15.67 -40.94
C ALA A 398 -89.10 15.64 -40.18
N GLU A 399 -88.19 16.58 -40.47
CA GLU A 399 -86.94 16.75 -39.70
C GLU A 399 -87.20 17.30 -38.30
N ALA A 400 -88.08 18.30 -38.15
CA ALA A 400 -88.44 18.88 -36.86
C ALA A 400 -89.17 17.88 -35.94
N GLU A 401 -90.05 17.04 -36.50
CA GLU A 401 -90.74 15.97 -35.77
C GLU A 401 -89.75 14.87 -35.33
N ARG A 402 -88.74 14.55 -36.16
CA ARG A 402 -87.65 13.65 -35.75
C ARG A 402 -86.84 14.23 -34.60
N ALA A 403 -86.45 15.50 -34.68
CA ALA A 403 -85.74 16.18 -33.59
C ALA A 403 -86.57 16.26 -32.30
N LEU A 404 -87.89 16.47 -32.41
CA LEU A 404 -88.79 16.45 -31.25
C LEU A 404 -88.89 15.04 -30.64
N ALA A 405 -88.90 13.99 -31.47
CA ALA A 405 -88.93 12.60 -31.01
C ALA A 405 -87.68 12.21 -30.20
N GLU A 406 -86.54 12.88 -30.39
CA GLU A 406 -85.32 12.67 -29.61
C GLU A 406 -85.46 13.10 -28.13
N PHE A 407 -86.42 13.97 -27.79
CA PHE A 407 -86.73 14.36 -26.40
C PHE A 407 -87.69 13.40 -25.68
N THR A 408 -88.15 12.34 -26.36
CA THR A 408 -89.15 11.38 -25.82
C THR A 408 -88.68 9.92 -25.82
N ARG A 409 -87.48 9.63 -26.34
CA ARG A 409 -86.76 8.35 -26.20
C ARG A 409 -85.72 8.44 -25.09
#